data_AF-A0A8B6F8X0-F1
#
_entry.id   AF-A0A8B6F8X0-F1
#
_cell.length_a   1.000
_cell.length_b   1.000
_cell.length_c   1.000
_cell.angle_alpha   90.00
_cell.angle_beta   90.00
_cell.angle_gamma   90.00
#
_symmetry.space_group_name_H-M   'P 1'
#
loop_
_entity.id
_entity.type
_entity.pdbx_description
1 polymer ?
#
loop_
_entity_poly.entity_id
_entity_poly.type
_entity_poly.pdbx_seq_one_letter_code
_entity_poly.pdbx_strand_id
1 'polypeptide(L)'
;MSVGHTFLMSKREYGNKVIKTIVKHHRTCGTCKWWKRNRPGRKPRPHRCVWNHRGSARLMESQAGMQAVKELLEQGTPVKTIEGDGDNTLIARLKSELNLTVTKKFDKNHTIKNIVARLYDLQKNNKNLKISSLVIRHLTKSIKYVFAKNQGQPDDMKNNLEALIPHQFGDHSLCQPRFCGYKRKPSVKYLHRSLPYKAPLSDPVLREKLQNLFEPVILKAASYADLGSSQACEHANRAASLRAPKHLHYGESESLDFRVKASAACINEGRNYLSETFKRHGLSPGSFTVPYNSKKDHEREKRQKKSKLPEQKLRRLKLKEERITSKGACEATEGASYESEISFSEQAEDIERIPDAIPKPLFTAVSSLDNPTFVIIDLETTDLIRRNIIPHIVQIAAKEHRTQTSFNRYIPPQLPMSNEA
;
A
#
# COMPACT_ATOMS: atom_id res chain seq x y z
N MET A 1 18.26 8.09 2.20
CA MET A 1 19.06 7.08 2.94
C MET A 1 18.11 6.02 3.46
N SER A 2 18.41 4.74 3.28
CA SER A 2 17.52 3.64 3.67
C SER A 2 17.65 3.31 5.16
N VAL A 3 16.54 3.31 5.88
CA VAL A 3 16.44 2.72 7.22
C VAL A 3 15.50 1.53 7.14
N GLY A 4 15.86 0.43 7.80
CA GLY A 4 15.05 -0.78 7.87
C GLY A 4 14.43 -0.91 9.25
N HIS A 5 13.18 -1.35 9.31
CA HIS A 5 12.57 -1.80 10.56
C HIS A 5 11.80 -3.09 10.33
N THR A 6 11.78 -3.96 11.32
CA THR A 6 11.10 -5.25 11.27
C THR A 6 10.26 -5.43 12.52
N PHE A 7 9.01 -5.84 12.33
CA PHE A 7 8.10 -6.24 13.40
C PHE A 7 7.87 -7.75 13.31
N LEU A 8 8.04 -8.46 14.43
CA LEU A 8 7.52 -9.81 14.61
C LEU A 8 6.20 -9.72 15.37
N MET A 9 5.12 -10.17 14.73
CA MET A 9 3.77 -10.15 15.26
C MET A 9 3.38 -11.53 15.78
N SER A 10 2.67 -11.58 16.91
CA SER A 10 1.99 -12.79 17.36
C SER A 10 0.82 -13.12 16.44
N LYS A 11 0.45 -14.41 16.36
CA LYS A 11 -0.72 -14.82 15.60
C LYS A 11 -1.99 -14.18 16.16
N ARG A 12 -3.04 -14.18 15.34
CA ARG A 12 -4.36 -13.63 15.69
C ARG A 12 -4.96 -14.26 16.94
N GLU A 13 -4.76 -15.56 17.14
CA GLU A 13 -5.21 -16.27 18.34
C GLU A 13 -4.54 -15.75 19.62
N TYR A 14 -3.33 -15.21 19.51
CA TYR A 14 -2.58 -14.55 20.60
C TYR A 14 -2.71 -13.02 20.56
N GLY A 15 -3.75 -12.48 19.92
CA GLY A 15 -4.11 -11.06 20.00
C GLY A 15 -3.39 -10.08 19.06
N ASN A 16 -2.63 -10.55 18.06
CA ASN A 16 -1.88 -9.69 17.11
C ASN A 16 -0.96 -8.66 17.80
N LYS A 17 -0.22 -9.10 18.82
CA LYS A 17 0.71 -8.25 19.57
C LYS A 17 2.07 -8.22 18.86
N VAL A 18 2.78 -7.12 18.96
CA VAL A 18 4.19 -7.04 18.59
C VAL A 18 4.99 -7.79 19.65
N ILE A 19 5.68 -8.86 19.23
CA ILE A 19 6.57 -9.66 20.08
C ILE A 19 7.97 -9.04 20.07
N LYS A 20 8.45 -8.62 18.89
CA LYS A 20 9.81 -8.10 18.73
C LYS A 20 9.86 -7.01 17.68
N THR A 21 10.74 -6.04 17.90
CA THR A 21 11.08 -5.00 16.92
C THR A 21 12.58 -4.88 16.78
N ILE A 22 13.06 -4.86 15.54
CA ILE A 22 14.46 -4.55 15.22
C ILE A 22 14.48 -3.35 14.27
N VAL A 23 15.38 -2.41 14.54
CA VAL A 23 15.64 -1.25 13.68
C VAL A 23 17.09 -1.32 13.21
N LYS A 24 17.27 -1.21 11.89
CA LYS A 24 18.57 -1.19 11.24
C LYS A 24 18.80 0.16 10.57
N HIS A 25 19.85 0.85 10.99
CA HIS A 25 20.27 2.12 10.42
C HIS A 25 21.45 1.91 9.47
N HIS A 26 21.27 2.37 8.23
CA HIS A 26 22.28 2.25 7.18
C HIS A 26 23.19 3.46 7.17
N ARG A 27 24.48 3.22 6.89
CA ARG A 27 25.52 4.18 6.46
C ARG A 27 25.90 5.31 7.41
N THR A 28 25.01 5.85 8.25
CA THR A 28 25.34 7.04 9.05
C THR A 28 24.68 7.07 10.42
N CYS A 29 25.47 7.49 11.41
CA CYS A 29 25.01 8.09 12.65
C CYS A 29 25.32 9.59 12.53
N GLY A 30 24.40 10.47 12.90
CA GLY A 30 24.56 11.93 12.77
C GLY A 30 25.81 12.43 13.51
N THR A 31 26.04 11.94 14.73
CA THR A 31 27.24 12.25 15.53
C THR A 31 28.52 11.77 14.85
N CYS A 32 28.57 10.52 14.39
CA CYS A 32 29.74 9.98 13.68
C CYS A 32 30.03 10.75 12.39
N LYS A 33 28.98 11.04 11.61
CA LYS A 33 29.07 11.76 10.33
C LYS A 33 29.58 13.18 10.54
N TRP A 34 29.06 13.89 11.54
CA TRP A 34 29.53 15.23 11.91
C TRP A 34 31.01 15.21 12.32
N TRP A 35 31.42 14.24 13.15
CA TRP A 35 32.82 14.12 13.57
C TRP A 35 33.75 13.80 12.41
N LYS A 36 33.37 12.87 11.54
CA LYS A 36 34.16 12.55 10.34
C LYS A 36 34.34 13.77 9.41
N ARG A 37 33.33 14.64 9.32
CA ARG A 37 33.36 15.85 8.49
C ARG A 37 34.16 16.99 9.11
N ASN A 38 33.98 17.25 10.41
CA ASN A 38 34.51 18.45 11.07
C ASN A 38 35.80 18.20 11.87
N ARG A 39 36.12 16.94 12.17
CA ARG A 39 37.30 16.53 12.95
C ARG A 39 37.91 15.22 12.38
N PRO A 40 38.40 15.23 11.12
CA PRO A 40 38.98 14.04 10.51
C PRO A 40 40.14 13.50 11.36
N GLY A 41 40.26 12.17 11.46
CA GLY A 41 41.29 11.49 12.26
C GLY A 41 41.03 11.44 13.78
N ARG A 42 40.09 12.24 14.32
CA ARG A 42 39.73 12.16 15.75
C ARG A 42 38.57 11.18 15.98
N LYS A 43 38.67 10.39 17.05
CA LYS A 43 37.59 9.48 17.46
C LYS A 43 36.36 10.29 17.87
N PRO A 44 35.15 9.92 17.41
CA PRO A 44 33.91 10.57 17.83
C PRO A 44 33.78 10.57 19.36
N ARG A 45 33.17 11.63 19.92
CA ARG A 45 32.81 11.64 21.35
C ARG A 45 31.97 10.40 21.70
N PRO A 46 32.07 9.88 22.94
CA PRO A 46 31.18 8.83 23.42
C PRO A 46 29.72 9.22 23.17
N HIS A 47 28.98 8.34 22.50
CA HIS A 47 27.55 8.49 22.22
C HIS A 47 26.94 7.13 21.90
N ARG A 48 25.63 7.00 22.04
CA ARG A 48 24.89 5.82 21.56
C ARG A 48 24.81 5.86 20.04
N CYS A 49 25.75 5.18 19.40
CA CYS A 49 25.81 5.11 17.94
C CYS A 49 24.64 4.30 17.39
N VAL A 50 23.87 4.89 16.46
CA VAL A 50 22.78 4.18 15.78
C VAL A 50 23.26 3.34 14.60
N TRP A 51 24.49 3.55 14.12
CA TRP A 51 25.02 2.82 12.96
C TRP A 51 25.26 1.33 13.30
N ASN A 52 24.35 0.47 12.86
CA ASN A 52 24.29 -0.95 13.24
C ASN A 52 24.09 -1.92 12.05
N HIS A 53 24.28 -1.41 10.81
CA HIS A 53 24.19 -2.19 9.58
C HIS A 53 25.38 -1.93 8.66
N ARG A 54 25.97 -3.01 8.15
CA ARG A 54 27.01 -2.99 7.11
C ARG A 54 26.49 -3.75 5.89
N GLY A 55 26.78 -3.25 4.69
CA GLY A 55 26.26 -3.81 3.43
C GLY A 55 25.07 -3.02 2.86
N SER A 56 24.39 -3.59 1.86
CA SER A 56 23.34 -2.89 1.12
C SER A 56 22.02 -2.77 1.90
N ALA A 57 21.19 -1.81 1.50
CA ALA A 57 19.84 -1.62 2.03
C ALA A 57 18.95 -2.86 1.87
N ARG A 58 19.14 -3.63 0.77
CA ARG A 58 18.38 -4.84 0.46
C ARG A 58 18.56 -5.94 1.50
N LEU A 59 19.70 -5.96 2.21
CA LEU A 59 19.98 -6.96 3.23
C LEU A 59 19.38 -6.65 4.60
N MET A 60 18.89 -5.42 4.81
CA MET A 60 18.48 -4.95 6.14
C MET A 60 17.31 -5.74 6.70
N GLU A 61 16.35 -6.10 5.85
CA GLU A 61 15.14 -6.81 6.27
C GLU A 61 15.46 -8.24 6.73
N SER A 62 16.21 -9.01 5.93
CA SER A 62 16.61 -10.37 6.31
C SER A 62 17.55 -10.37 7.51
N GLN A 63 18.50 -9.44 7.61
CA GLN A 63 19.36 -9.34 8.79
C GLN A 63 18.61 -8.91 10.05
N ALA A 64 17.64 -8.00 9.94
CA ALA A 64 16.79 -7.63 11.06
C ALA A 64 15.90 -8.81 11.51
N GLY A 65 15.34 -9.56 10.56
CA GLY A 65 14.60 -10.79 10.85
C GLY A 65 15.43 -11.85 11.56
N MET A 66 16.66 -12.10 11.09
CA MET A 66 17.58 -13.04 11.75
C MET A 66 17.94 -12.61 13.16
N GLN A 67 18.31 -11.33 13.34
CA GLN A 67 18.60 -10.79 14.66
C GLN A 67 17.40 -10.95 15.60
N ALA A 68 16.18 -10.68 15.11
CA ALA A 68 14.98 -10.84 15.90
C ALA A 68 14.76 -12.29 16.36
N VAL A 69 14.95 -13.27 15.47
CA VAL A 69 14.81 -14.70 15.80
C VAL A 69 15.89 -15.15 16.78
N LYS A 70 17.14 -14.71 16.58
CA LYS A 70 18.25 -15.01 17.49
C LYS A 70 17.99 -14.49 18.89
N GLU A 71 17.59 -13.22 19.02
CA GLU A 71 17.28 -12.62 20.31
C GLU A 71 16.07 -13.29 20.99
N LEU A 72 15.08 -13.76 20.23
CA LEU A 72 13.96 -14.51 20.79
C LEU A 72 14.38 -15.89 21.33
N LEU A 73 15.30 -16.56 20.62
CA LEU A 73 15.87 -17.83 21.08
C LEU A 73 16.67 -17.64 22.38
N GLU A 74 17.50 -16.61 22.45
CA GLU A 74 18.26 -16.24 23.67
C GLU A 74 17.34 -15.88 24.85
N GLN A 75 16.16 -15.35 24.57
CA GLN A 75 15.12 -15.04 25.56
C GLN A 75 14.26 -16.26 25.95
N GLY A 76 14.59 -17.47 25.47
CA GLY A 76 13.83 -18.69 25.77
C GLY A 76 12.51 -18.83 25.01
N THR A 77 12.33 -18.10 23.91
CA THR A 77 11.12 -18.14 23.05
C THR A 77 11.47 -18.63 21.65
N PRO A 78 11.62 -19.96 21.43
CA PRO A 78 12.00 -20.50 20.13
C PRO A 78 10.92 -20.29 19.07
N VAL A 79 11.33 -19.91 17.85
CA VAL A 79 10.44 -19.64 16.72
C VAL A 79 10.31 -20.88 15.84
N LYS A 80 9.13 -21.52 15.83
CA LYS A 80 8.86 -22.69 14.98
C LYS A 80 8.44 -22.32 13.55
N THR A 81 7.66 -21.26 13.40
CA THR A 81 7.04 -20.89 12.12
C THR A 81 7.09 -19.39 11.88
N ILE A 82 7.47 -18.99 10.67
CA ILE A 82 7.45 -17.60 10.23
C ILE A 82 6.48 -17.47 9.06
N GLU A 83 5.59 -16.49 9.16
CA GLU A 83 4.67 -16.10 8.10
C GLU A 83 5.16 -14.80 7.48
N GLY A 84 5.24 -14.74 6.16
CA GLY A 84 5.71 -13.54 5.48
C GLY A 84 5.71 -13.69 3.97
N ASP A 85 6.33 -12.70 3.34
CA ASP A 85 6.43 -12.62 1.89
C ASP A 85 7.20 -13.81 1.31
N GLY A 86 7.07 -14.00 -0.01
CA GLY A 86 7.72 -15.08 -0.75
C GLY A 86 9.26 -15.08 -0.70
N ASP A 87 9.91 -14.09 -0.09
CA ASP A 87 11.36 -14.02 -0.01
C ASP A 87 11.94 -15.13 0.90
N ASN A 88 12.70 -16.04 0.29
CA ASN A 88 13.31 -17.18 0.98
C ASN A 88 14.68 -16.84 1.58
N THR A 89 15.19 -15.63 1.38
CA THR A 89 16.52 -15.22 1.87
C THR A 89 16.61 -15.31 3.40
N LEU A 90 15.56 -14.95 4.14
CA LEU A 90 15.54 -15.06 5.60
C LEU A 90 15.69 -16.52 6.05
N ILE A 91 14.89 -17.44 5.50
CA ILE A 91 14.89 -18.86 5.90
C ILE A 91 16.21 -19.53 5.52
N ALA A 92 16.72 -19.24 4.32
CA ALA A 92 18.01 -19.75 3.87
C ALA A 92 19.12 -19.36 4.85
N ARG A 93 19.13 -18.10 5.31
CA ARG A 93 20.13 -17.63 6.26
C ARG A 93 19.93 -18.12 7.70
N LEU A 94 18.69 -18.26 8.16
CA LEU A 94 18.42 -18.89 9.47
C LEU A 94 18.98 -20.31 9.52
N LYS A 95 18.87 -21.06 8.40
CA LYS A 95 19.45 -22.39 8.27
C LYS A 95 20.98 -22.35 8.21
N SER A 96 21.58 -21.48 7.39
CA SER A 96 23.04 -21.46 7.19
C SER A 96 23.83 -20.82 8.33
N GLU A 97 23.31 -19.76 8.95
CA GLU A 97 24.03 -18.96 9.95
C GLU A 97 23.69 -19.36 11.39
N LEU A 98 22.47 -19.84 11.65
CA LEU A 98 22.00 -20.19 13.00
C LEU A 98 21.69 -21.68 13.17
N ASN A 99 21.81 -22.51 12.13
CA ASN A 99 21.40 -23.92 12.13
C ASN A 99 19.95 -24.14 12.60
N LEU A 100 19.08 -23.15 12.39
CA LEU A 100 17.68 -23.22 12.82
C LEU A 100 16.79 -23.69 11.67
N THR A 101 15.99 -24.73 11.96
CA THR A 101 14.96 -25.21 11.03
C THR A 101 13.64 -24.54 11.35
N VAL A 102 13.29 -23.51 10.59
CA VAL A 102 12.03 -22.75 10.74
C VAL A 102 11.12 -23.03 9.55
N THR A 103 9.87 -23.41 9.83
CA THR A 103 8.86 -23.61 8.77
C THR A 103 8.39 -22.25 8.26
N LYS A 104 8.36 -22.08 6.94
CA LYS A 104 7.79 -20.89 6.31
C LYS A 104 6.36 -21.15 5.87
N LYS A 105 5.46 -20.22 6.21
CA LYS A 105 4.12 -20.16 5.62
C LYS A 105 4.02 -18.97 4.70
N PHE A 106 3.45 -19.18 3.52
CA PHE A 106 3.25 -18.11 2.55
C PHE A 106 2.13 -17.18 3.00
N ASP A 107 2.32 -15.88 2.84
CA ASP A 107 1.22 -14.93 3.01
C ASP A 107 0.20 -15.05 1.88
N LYS A 108 -1.08 -15.16 2.26
CA LYS A 108 -2.20 -15.25 1.33
C LYS A 108 -2.25 -14.08 0.35
N ASN A 109 -2.05 -12.85 0.79
CA ASN A 109 -2.21 -11.67 -0.07
C ASN A 109 -1.08 -11.60 -1.10
N HIS A 110 0.15 -11.89 -0.69
CA HIS A 110 1.31 -11.93 -1.56
C HIS A 110 1.21 -13.05 -2.59
N THR A 111 0.78 -14.26 -2.19
CA THR A 111 0.53 -15.35 -3.14
C THR A 111 -0.50 -14.95 -4.20
N ILE A 112 -1.62 -14.37 -3.79
CA ILE A 112 -2.65 -13.89 -4.74
C ILE A 112 -2.10 -12.77 -5.62
N LYS A 113 -1.33 -11.82 -5.06
CA LYS A 113 -0.73 -10.72 -5.81
C LYS A 113 0.24 -11.22 -6.88
N ASN A 114 1.04 -12.25 -6.58
CA ASN A 114 1.96 -12.86 -7.53
C ASN A 114 1.23 -13.57 -8.68
N ILE A 115 0.13 -14.28 -8.40
CA ILE A 115 -0.70 -14.90 -9.45
C ILE A 115 -1.36 -13.83 -10.32
N VAL A 116 -1.90 -12.77 -9.69
CA VAL A 116 -2.54 -11.66 -10.41
C VAL A 116 -1.53 -10.87 -11.25
N ALA A 117 -0.29 -10.70 -10.79
CA ALA A 117 0.77 -10.07 -11.58
C ALA A 117 0.99 -10.83 -12.90
N ARG A 118 1.09 -12.17 -12.85
CA ARG A 118 1.22 -13.00 -14.05
C ARG A 118 0.03 -12.88 -15.01
N LEU A 119 -1.19 -12.68 -14.49
CA LEU A 119 -2.37 -12.42 -15.32
C LEU A 119 -2.29 -11.07 -16.05
N TYR A 120 -1.74 -10.04 -15.39
CA TYR A 120 -1.47 -8.75 -16.03
C TYR A 120 -0.31 -8.82 -17.02
N ASP A 121 0.71 -9.64 -16.77
CA ASP A 121 1.80 -9.86 -17.73
C ASP A 121 1.28 -10.55 -19.01
N LEU A 122 0.35 -11.50 -18.88
CA LEU A 122 -0.36 -12.08 -20.04
C LEU A 122 -1.15 -11.02 -20.83
N GLN A 123 -1.70 -10.01 -20.16
CA GLN A 123 -2.42 -8.92 -20.82
C GLN A 123 -1.47 -8.02 -21.63
N LYS A 124 -0.27 -7.74 -21.09
CA LYS A 124 0.71 -6.86 -21.73
C LYS A 124 1.44 -7.53 -22.90
N ASN A 125 1.81 -8.80 -22.73
CA ASN A 125 2.74 -9.47 -23.65
C ASN A 125 2.04 -10.08 -24.89
N ASN A 126 0.71 -10.00 -24.99
CA ASN A 126 -0.04 -10.60 -26.10
C ASN A 126 -0.83 -9.53 -26.87
N LYS A 127 -0.22 -8.92 -27.90
CA LYS A 127 -0.87 -7.94 -28.79
C LYS A 127 -2.20 -8.45 -29.38
N ASN A 128 -2.31 -9.76 -29.62
CA ASN A 128 -3.47 -10.41 -30.24
C ASN A 128 -4.50 -10.96 -29.23
N LEU A 129 -4.22 -10.91 -27.91
CA LEU A 129 -5.02 -11.59 -26.90
C LEU A 129 -5.43 -10.61 -25.79
N LYS A 130 -6.54 -9.91 -26.02
CA LYS A 130 -7.05 -8.88 -25.10
C LYS A 130 -7.84 -9.51 -23.96
N ILE A 131 -7.15 -10.07 -22.96
CA ILE A 131 -7.81 -10.35 -21.68
C ILE A 131 -8.23 -9.02 -21.04
N SER A 132 -9.52 -8.85 -20.78
CA SER A 132 -10.01 -7.60 -20.18
C SER A 132 -9.65 -7.52 -18.69
N SER A 133 -9.45 -6.30 -18.20
CA SER A 133 -9.26 -6.04 -16.76
C SER A 133 -10.44 -6.56 -15.92
N LEU A 134 -11.64 -6.63 -16.50
CA LEU A 134 -12.84 -7.20 -15.89
C LEU A 134 -12.71 -8.71 -15.65
N VAL A 135 -12.15 -9.44 -16.62
CA VAL A 135 -11.88 -10.88 -16.50
C VAL A 135 -10.80 -11.15 -15.45
N ILE A 136 -9.70 -10.38 -15.44
CA ILE A 136 -8.65 -10.48 -14.41
C ILE A 136 -9.24 -10.24 -13.02
N ARG A 137 -10.12 -9.23 -12.88
CA ARG A 137 -10.82 -8.92 -11.63
C ARG A 137 -11.74 -10.07 -11.19
N HIS A 138 -12.43 -10.71 -12.12
CA HIS A 138 -13.25 -11.89 -11.84
C HIS A 138 -12.38 -13.06 -11.35
N LEU A 139 -11.34 -13.42 -12.10
CA LEU A 139 -10.39 -14.47 -11.72
C LEU A 139 -9.78 -14.21 -10.34
N THR A 140 -9.36 -12.97 -10.07
CA THR A 140 -8.84 -12.56 -8.76
C THR A 140 -9.84 -12.84 -7.63
N LYS A 141 -11.14 -12.56 -7.86
CA LYS A 141 -12.21 -12.84 -6.89
C LYS A 141 -12.41 -14.35 -6.69
N SER A 142 -12.38 -15.12 -7.77
CA SER A 142 -12.53 -16.57 -7.73
C SER A 142 -11.36 -17.25 -6.99
N ILE A 143 -10.12 -16.86 -7.28
CA ILE A 143 -8.91 -17.32 -6.56
C ILE A 143 -9.02 -17.01 -5.07
N LYS A 144 -9.40 -15.77 -4.72
CA LYS A 144 -9.62 -15.36 -3.32
C LYS A 144 -10.65 -16.24 -2.61
N TYR A 145 -11.70 -16.64 -3.31
CA TYR A 145 -12.76 -17.48 -2.78
C TYR A 145 -12.27 -18.92 -2.55
N VAL A 146 -11.59 -19.53 -3.53
CA VAL A 146 -10.95 -20.85 -3.40
C VAL A 146 -10.00 -20.85 -2.18
N PHE A 147 -9.08 -19.90 -2.14
CA PHE A 147 -8.13 -19.79 -1.03
C PHE A 147 -8.79 -19.49 0.32
N ALA A 148 -9.99 -18.92 0.37
CA ALA A 148 -10.70 -18.66 1.62
C ALA A 148 -11.52 -19.85 2.12
N LYS A 149 -11.98 -20.72 1.21
CA LYS A 149 -12.93 -21.79 1.51
C LYS A 149 -12.27 -23.16 1.68
N ASN A 150 -11.05 -23.34 1.18
CA ASN A 150 -10.32 -24.61 1.21
C ASN A 150 -9.11 -24.61 2.18
N GLN A 151 -9.08 -23.70 3.17
CA GLN A 151 -8.01 -23.73 4.19
C GLN A 151 -8.11 -25.00 5.04
N GLY A 152 -6.97 -25.65 5.27
CA GLY A 152 -6.87 -26.94 5.97
C GLY A 152 -7.28 -28.16 5.14
N GLN A 153 -7.63 -28.00 3.85
CA GLN A 153 -8.11 -29.08 2.99
C GLN A 153 -7.34 -29.08 1.65
N PRO A 154 -6.18 -29.77 1.58
CA PRO A 154 -5.30 -29.72 0.41
C PRO A 154 -5.92 -30.33 -0.86
N ASP A 155 -6.66 -31.43 -0.72
CA ASP A 155 -7.29 -32.10 -1.87
C ASP A 155 -8.41 -31.24 -2.46
N ASP A 156 -9.27 -30.68 -1.60
CA ASP A 156 -10.28 -29.73 -2.03
C ASP A 156 -9.68 -28.45 -2.64
N MET A 157 -8.54 -27.97 -2.14
CA MET A 157 -7.83 -26.84 -2.74
C MET A 157 -7.40 -27.17 -4.17
N LYS A 158 -6.80 -28.35 -4.38
CA LYS A 158 -6.35 -28.82 -5.70
C LYS A 158 -7.53 -28.95 -6.66
N ASN A 159 -8.58 -29.68 -6.27
CA ASN A 159 -9.76 -29.91 -7.09
C ASN A 159 -10.45 -28.61 -7.51
N ASN A 160 -10.56 -27.63 -6.59
CA ASN A 160 -11.19 -26.35 -6.91
C ASN A 160 -10.29 -25.43 -7.75
N LEU A 161 -8.97 -25.58 -7.70
CA LEU A 161 -8.05 -24.89 -8.62
C LEU A 161 -8.08 -25.49 -10.02
N GLU A 162 -8.16 -26.82 -10.14
CA GLU A 162 -8.33 -27.52 -11.42
C GLU A 162 -9.65 -27.17 -12.10
N ALA A 163 -10.74 -27.08 -11.32
CA ALA A 163 -12.05 -26.69 -11.83
C ALA A 163 -12.17 -25.18 -12.16
N LEU A 164 -11.23 -24.34 -11.69
CA LEU A 164 -11.35 -22.88 -11.76
C LEU A 164 -11.43 -22.36 -13.19
N ILE A 165 -10.53 -22.81 -14.06
CA ILE A 165 -10.44 -22.37 -15.46
C ILE A 165 -11.56 -22.99 -16.30
N PRO A 166 -11.77 -24.33 -16.32
CA PRO A 166 -12.90 -24.94 -17.04
C PRO A 166 -14.24 -24.29 -16.70
N HIS A 167 -14.46 -23.97 -15.41
CA HIS A 167 -15.66 -23.27 -14.96
C HIS A 167 -15.87 -21.95 -15.69
N GLN A 168 -14.82 -21.15 -15.95
CA GLN A 168 -14.97 -19.86 -16.64
C GLN A 168 -15.41 -20.00 -18.10
N PHE A 169 -15.14 -21.14 -18.72
CA PHE A 169 -15.51 -21.47 -20.10
C PHE A 169 -16.81 -22.28 -20.18
N GLY A 170 -17.56 -22.39 -19.08
CA GLY A 170 -18.85 -23.11 -19.03
C GLY A 170 -18.72 -24.63 -18.84
N ASP A 171 -17.50 -25.15 -18.70
CA ASP A 171 -17.28 -26.55 -18.38
C ASP A 171 -17.39 -26.77 -16.86
N HIS A 172 -18.46 -27.43 -16.47
CA HIS A 172 -18.77 -27.72 -15.07
C HIS A 172 -18.48 -29.15 -14.66
N SER A 173 -17.82 -29.97 -15.49
CA SER A 173 -17.50 -31.37 -15.21
C SER A 173 -16.80 -31.54 -13.86
N LEU A 174 -15.70 -30.80 -13.66
CA LEU A 174 -14.83 -30.85 -12.47
C LEU A 174 -15.35 -30.02 -11.28
N CYS A 175 -16.45 -29.27 -11.44
CA CYS A 175 -16.93 -28.39 -10.39
C CYS A 175 -17.50 -29.17 -9.19
N GLN A 176 -17.35 -28.64 -7.97
CA GLN A 176 -18.09 -29.12 -6.80
C GLN A 176 -19.39 -28.30 -6.59
N PRO A 177 -20.49 -28.89 -6.07
CA PRO A 177 -21.72 -28.15 -5.74
C PRO A 177 -21.49 -26.99 -4.78
N ARG A 178 -20.50 -27.09 -3.88
CA ARG A 178 -20.17 -26.01 -2.93
C ARG A 178 -19.69 -24.73 -3.61
N PHE A 179 -19.09 -24.84 -4.81
CA PHE A 179 -18.50 -23.73 -5.56
C PHE A 179 -19.31 -23.33 -6.79
N CYS A 180 -20.01 -24.26 -7.42
CA CYS A 180 -20.67 -24.04 -8.69
C CYS A 180 -22.19 -23.91 -8.53
N GLY A 181 -22.73 -22.73 -8.81
CA GLY A 181 -24.17 -22.47 -8.77
C GLY A 181 -24.97 -23.34 -9.75
N TYR A 182 -24.37 -23.71 -10.89
CA TYR A 182 -24.95 -24.64 -11.86
C TYR A 182 -25.21 -26.02 -11.23
N LYS A 183 -24.22 -26.61 -10.55
CA LYS A 183 -24.41 -27.91 -9.85
C LYS A 183 -25.37 -27.81 -8.65
N ARG A 184 -25.56 -26.63 -8.05
CA ARG A 184 -26.54 -26.43 -6.95
C ARG A 184 -27.97 -26.33 -7.45
N LYS A 185 -28.18 -25.75 -8.64
CA LYS A 185 -29.48 -25.51 -9.26
C LYS A 185 -29.36 -25.72 -10.77
N PRO A 186 -29.34 -26.98 -11.26
CA PRO A 186 -29.09 -27.29 -12.67
C PRO A 186 -30.18 -26.81 -13.63
N SER A 187 -31.38 -26.45 -13.13
CA SER A 187 -32.54 -26.06 -13.93
C SER A 187 -32.60 -24.59 -14.35
N VAL A 188 -31.71 -23.72 -13.85
CA VAL A 188 -31.69 -22.29 -14.19
C VAL A 188 -30.49 -22.01 -15.07
N LYS A 189 -30.69 -21.36 -16.24
CA LYS A 189 -29.62 -20.83 -17.09
C LYS A 189 -28.55 -20.16 -16.22
N TYR A 190 -27.40 -20.82 -16.06
CA TYR A 190 -26.38 -20.36 -15.12
C TYR A 190 -25.74 -19.08 -15.64
N LEU A 191 -25.91 -18.00 -14.87
CA LEU A 191 -25.37 -16.70 -15.21
C LEU A 191 -24.05 -16.48 -14.48
N HIS A 192 -22.98 -16.26 -15.23
CA HIS A 192 -21.69 -15.84 -14.70
C HIS A 192 -21.76 -14.35 -14.27
N ARG A 193 -22.44 -14.05 -13.16
CA ARG A 193 -22.78 -12.67 -12.71
C ARG A 193 -21.61 -11.69 -12.68
N SER A 194 -20.37 -12.17 -12.63
CA SER A 194 -19.15 -11.37 -12.52
C SER A 194 -18.26 -11.41 -13.77
N LEU A 195 -18.62 -12.16 -14.81
CA LEU A 195 -17.98 -12.11 -16.13
C LEU A 195 -18.67 -11.06 -17.03
N PRO A 196 -17.97 -10.56 -18.07
CA PRO A 196 -18.58 -9.74 -19.11
C PRO A 196 -19.83 -10.42 -19.69
N TYR A 197 -20.88 -9.65 -19.93
CA TYR A 197 -22.15 -10.14 -20.52
C TYR A 197 -22.85 -11.28 -19.75
N LYS A 198 -22.40 -11.60 -18.52
CA LYS A 198 -22.88 -12.72 -17.70
C LYS A 198 -22.77 -14.09 -18.39
N ALA A 199 -21.87 -14.21 -19.37
CA ALA A 199 -21.66 -15.39 -20.21
C ALA A 199 -20.31 -16.07 -19.91
N PRO A 200 -20.16 -17.37 -20.23
CA PRO A 200 -18.85 -18.02 -20.20
C PRO A 200 -17.90 -17.41 -21.24
N LEU A 201 -16.60 -17.53 -20.98
CA LEU A 201 -15.56 -17.20 -21.95
C LEU A 201 -15.57 -18.23 -23.09
N SER A 202 -15.24 -17.81 -24.32
CA SER A 202 -15.29 -18.67 -25.51
C SER A 202 -13.97 -18.81 -26.26
N ASP A 203 -12.95 -18.01 -25.94
CA ASP A 203 -11.66 -17.98 -26.66
C ASP A 203 -10.78 -19.21 -26.30
N PRO A 204 -10.53 -20.14 -27.25
CA PRO A 204 -9.73 -21.34 -27.00
C PRO A 204 -8.26 -21.04 -26.70
N VAL A 205 -7.67 -20.02 -27.34
CA VAL A 205 -6.27 -19.64 -27.13
C VAL A 205 -6.10 -19.03 -25.74
N LEU A 206 -7.08 -18.24 -25.29
CA LEU A 206 -7.13 -17.74 -23.92
C LEU A 206 -7.23 -18.88 -22.90
N ARG A 207 -8.03 -19.91 -23.19
CA ARG A 207 -8.20 -21.08 -22.31
C ARG A 207 -6.86 -21.78 -22.08
N GLU A 208 -6.13 -22.08 -23.15
CA GLU A 208 -4.82 -22.74 -23.09
C GLU A 208 -3.81 -21.92 -22.30
N LYS A 209 -3.69 -20.62 -22.58
CA LYS A 209 -2.76 -19.74 -21.84
C LYS A 209 -3.07 -19.65 -20.35
N LEU A 210 -4.35 -19.61 -20.00
CA LEU A 210 -4.78 -19.62 -18.60
C LEU A 210 -4.49 -20.97 -17.94
N GLN A 211 -4.68 -22.09 -18.63
CA GLN A 211 -4.33 -23.42 -18.11
C GLN A 211 -2.83 -23.52 -17.82
N ASN A 212 -1.99 -23.12 -18.77
CA ASN A 212 -0.52 -23.13 -18.61
C ASN A 212 -0.05 -22.21 -17.45
N LEU A 213 -0.73 -21.08 -17.23
CA LEU A 213 -0.43 -20.21 -16.09
C LEU A 213 -0.80 -20.84 -14.75
N PHE A 214 -1.91 -21.57 -14.71
CA PHE A 214 -2.45 -22.16 -13.47
C PHE A 214 -1.87 -23.54 -13.15
N GLU A 215 -1.31 -24.27 -14.10
CA GLU A 215 -0.60 -25.53 -13.88
C GLU A 215 0.42 -25.46 -12.72
N PRO A 216 1.38 -24.52 -12.68
CA PRO A 216 2.33 -24.41 -11.56
C PRO A 216 1.66 -23.98 -10.24
N VAL A 217 0.47 -23.37 -10.31
CA VAL A 217 -0.33 -22.99 -9.12
C VAL A 217 -1.02 -24.24 -8.57
N ILE A 218 -1.59 -25.08 -9.43
CA ILE A 218 -2.26 -26.34 -9.07
C ILE A 218 -1.25 -27.31 -8.45
N LEU A 219 -0.05 -27.44 -9.03
CA LEU A 219 1.03 -28.26 -8.48
C LEU A 219 1.42 -27.85 -7.05
N LYS A 220 1.24 -26.58 -6.70
CA LYS A 220 1.54 -26.03 -5.36
C LYS A 220 0.32 -25.98 -4.44
N ALA A 221 -0.82 -26.56 -4.81
CA ALA A 221 -2.08 -26.47 -4.06
C ALA A 221 -1.96 -26.86 -2.59
N ALA A 222 -1.18 -27.91 -2.27
CA ALA A 222 -0.96 -28.33 -0.88
C ALA A 222 -0.33 -27.21 -0.03
N SER A 223 0.59 -26.42 -0.60
CA SER A 223 1.21 -25.27 0.10
C SER A 223 0.24 -24.10 0.33
N TYR A 224 -0.88 -24.06 -0.39
CA TYR A 224 -1.92 -23.05 -0.25
C TYR A 224 -3.03 -23.43 0.74
N ALA A 225 -3.06 -24.68 1.19
CA ALA A 225 -4.00 -25.14 2.20
C ALA A 225 -3.72 -24.53 3.58
N ASP A 226 -2.48 -24.10 3.84
CA ASP A 226 -2.04 -23.55 5.13
C ASP A 226 -1.38 -22.16 4.95
N LEU A 227 -2.16 -21.20 4.46
CA LEU A 227 -1.67 -19.84 4.19
C LEU A 227 -1.74 -18.96 5.44
N GLY A 228 -0.65 -18.21 5.66
CA GLY A 228 -0.55 -17.18 6.68
C GLY A 228 -1.17 -15.85 6.27
N SER A 229 -1.07 -14.86 7.17
CA SER A 229 -1.60 -13.51 6.93
C SER A 229 -0.66 -12.40 7.42
N SER A 230 -0.13 -11.62 6.48
CA SER A 230 0.71 -10.42 6.69
C SER A 230 -0.04 -9.21 7.25
N GLN A 231 -1.38 -9.27 7.38
CA GLN A 231 -2.21 -8.10 7.71
C GLN A 231 -1.79 -7.41 9.01
N ALA A 232 -1.34 -8.17 10.01
CA ALA A 232 -0.83 -7.60 11.27
C ALA A 232 0.49 -6.82 11.05
N CYS A 233 1.39 -7.36 10.22
CA CYS A 233 2.64 -6.71 9.84
C CYS A 233 2.38 -5.45 8.98
N GLU A 234 1.46 -5.51 8.02
CA GLU A 234 1.04 -4.35 7.22
C GLU A 234 0.45 -3.24 8.11
N HIS A 235 -0.36 -3.60 9.10
CA HIS A 235 -0.87 -2.67 10.09
C HIS A 235 0.26 -2.03 10.91
N ALA A 236 1.22 -2.83 11.40
CA ALA A 236 2.35 -2.34 12.17
C ALA A 236 3.25 -1.39 11.35
N ASN A 237 3.59 -1.78 10.12
CA ASN A 237 4.37 -0.97 9.19
C ASN A 237 3.66 0.35 8.85
N ARG A 238 2.33 0.33 8.68
CA ARG A 238 1.53 1.54 8.48
C ARG A 238 1.54 2.43 9.73
N ALA A 239 1.37 1.86 10.91
CA ALA A 239 1.40 2.60 12.18
C ALA A 239 2.76 3.28 12.40
N ALA A 240 3.85 2.56 12.13
CA ALA A 240 5.21 3.09 12.16
C ALA A 240 5.38 4.23 11.14
N SER A 241 4.91 4.06 9.91
CA SER A 241 5.00 5.09 8.86
C SER A 241 4.21 6.36 9.19
N LEU A 242 3.12 6.27 9.96
CA LEU A 242 2.38 7.45 10.43
C LEU A 242 3.15 8.22 11.53
N ARG A 243 3.99 7.55 12.30
CA ARG A 243 4.81 8.18 13.35
C ARG A 243 6.19 8.59 12.87
N ALA A 244 6.72 7.94 11.85
CA ALA A 244 7.97 8.25 11.19
C ALA A 244 7.74 8.31 9.66
N PRO A 245 7.11 9.39 9.16
CA PRO A 245 6.86 9.54 7.74
C PRO A 245 8.15 9.53 6.92
N LYS A 246 8.13 8.86 5.76
CA LYS A 246 9.32 8.71 4.89
C LYS A 246 9.88 10.04 4.36
N HIS A 247 9.07 11.08 4.29
CA HIS A 247 9.50 12.41 3.84
C HIS A 247 10.29 13.18 4.92
N LEU A 248 10.28 12.71 6.17
CA LEU A 248 11.05 13.27 7.27
C LEU A 248 12.23 12.36 7.59
N HIS A 249 13.38 12.96 7.88
CA HIS A 249 14.60 12.21 8.16
C HIS A 249 14.78 11.95 9.66
N TYR A 250 14.58 10.69 10.06
CA TYR A 250 14.81 10.22 11.44
C TYR A 250 15.99 9.25 11.57
N GLY A 251 16.61 8.86 10.45
CA GLY A 251 17.51 7.72 10.37
C GLY A 251 18.91 7.91 10.93
N GLU A 252 19.32 9.13 11.26
CA GLU A 252 20.67 9.44 11.78
C GLU A 252 20.71 9.63 13.31
N SER A 253 19.59 9.39 14.00
CA SER A 253 19.49 9.52 15.46
C SER A 253 18.60 8.43 16.05
N GLU A 254 18.55 8.39 17.37
CA GLU A 254 17.67 7.50 18.14
C GLU A 254 16.18 7.81 17.96
N SER A 255 15.83 8.91 17.27
CA SER A 255 14.44 9.28 17.05
C SER A 255 13.66 8.19 16.33
N LEU A 256 14.27 7.50 15.35
CA LEU A 256 13.62 6.41 14.65
C LEU A 256 13.38 5.21 15.57
N ASP A 257 14.38 4.81 16.34
CA ASP A 257 14.27 3.75 17.37
C ASP A 257 13.10 4.01 18.31
N PHE A 258 13.04 5.22 18.86
CA PHE A 258 11.99 5.63 19.79
C PHE A 258 10.61 5.56 19.12
N ARG A 259 10.46 6.07 17.89
CA ARG A 259 9.20 6.06 17.15
C ARG A 259 8.73 4.64 16.83
N VAL A 260 9.64 3.75 16.42
CA VAL A 260 9.32 2.33 16.13
C VAL A 260 8.93 1.60 17.41
N LYS A 261 9.71 1.73 18.49
CA LYS A 261 9.41 1.09 19.78
C LYS A 261 8.11 1.62 20.40
N ALA A 262 7.89 2.92 20.35
CA ALA A 262 6.63 3.53 20.79
C ALA A 262 5.45 3.01 19.94
N SER A 263 5.65 2.78 18.63
CA SER A 263 4.61 2.20 17.76
C SER A 263 4.25 0.81 18.23
N ALA A 264 5.24 -0.03 18.54
CA ALA A 264 5.02 -1.37 19.09
C ALA A 264 4.25 -1.33 20.41
N ALA A 265 4.70 -0.49 21.35
CA ALA A 265 4.03 -0.31 22.63
C ALA A 265 2.57 0.13 22.45
N CYS A 266 2.30 1.04 21.50
CA CYS A 266 0.94 1.49 21.23
C CYS A 266 0.06 0.44 20.52
N ILE A 267 0.65 -0.44 19.72
CA ILE A 267 -0.07 -1.58 19.12
C ILE A 267 -0.48 -2.56 20.21
N ASN A 268 0.41 -2.80 21.17
CA ASN A 268 0.16 -3.74 22.26
C ASN A 268 -0.82 -3.17 23.28
N GLU A 269 -0.51 -2.01 23.86
CA GLU A 269 -1.21 -1.48 25.04
C GLU A 269 -2.16 -0.30 24.73
N GLY A 270 -2.35 0.05 23.46
CA GLY A 270 -3.07 1.27 23.10
C GLY A 270 -2.30 2.52 23.52
N ARG A 271 -2.96 3.67 23.68
CA ARG A 271 -2.30 4.91 24.10
C ARG A 271 -1.89 4.90 25.58
N ASN A 272 -2.45 4.00 26.37
CA ASN A 272 -2.09 3.84 27.78
C ASN A 272 -0.60 3.48 28.01
N TYR A 273 0.12 3.01 26.98
CA TYR A 273 1.56 2.74 27.07
C TYR A 273 2.39 3.92 27.60
N LEU A 274 1.97 5.17 27.35
CA LEU A 274 2.66 6.36 27.85
C LEU A 274 2.53 6.47 29.37
N SER A 275 1.31 6.26 29.88
CA SER A 275 1.03 6.30 31.32
C SER A 275 1.79 5.20 32.06
N GLU A 276 1.85 3.99 31.49
CA GLU A 276 2.64 2.89 32.06
C GLU A 276 4.15 3.15 32.00
N THR A 277 4.65 3.77 30.93
CA THR A 277 6.06 4.20 30.84
C THR A 277 6.39 5.20 31.95
N PHE A 278 5.54 6.21 32.17
CA PHE A 278 5.76 7.20 33.23
C PHE A 278 5.77 6.57 34.63
N LYS A 279 4.79 5.70 34.94
CA LYS A 279 4.76 4.98 36.23
C LYS A 279 6.04 4.18 36.48
N ARG A 280 6.53 3.44 35.46
CA ARG A 280 7.77 2.64 35.57
C ARG A 280 9.02 3.48 35.82
N HIS A 281 9.01 4.75 35.41
CA HIS A 281 10.10 5.69 35.67
C HIS A 281 9.87 6.54 36.92
N GLY A 282 8.87 6.22 37.76
CA GLY A 282 8.56 6.98 38.97
C GLY A 282 7.97 8.37 38.68
N LEU A 283 7.46 8.60 37.46
CA LEU A 283 6.85 9.86 37.05
C LEU A 283 5.33 9.79 37.14
N SER A 284 4.70 10.90 37.51
CA SER A 284 3.24 11.02 37.44
C SER A 284 2.76 10.91 35.98
N PRO A 285 1.72 10.10 35.68
CA PRO A 285 1.14 10.02 34.35
C PRO A 285 0.64 11.36 33.79
N GLY A 286 0.39 12.33 34.68
CA GLY A 286 -0.18 13.64 34.35
C GLY A 286 -1.70 13.62 34.29
N SER A 287 -2.34 14.63 34.90
CA SER A 287 -3.80 14.77 34.98
C SER A 287 -4.48 14.92 33.61
N PHE A 288 -3.79 15.48 32.62
CA PHE A 288 -4.32 15.65 31.26
C PHE A 288 -4.05 14.47 30.32
N THR A 289 -2.91 13.81 30.50
CA THR A 289 -2.46 12.69 29.64
C THR A 289 -3.40 11.50 29.75
N VAL A 290 -3.83 11.15 30.97
CA VAL A 290 -4.67 9.97 31.22
C VAL A 290 -6.06 10.11 30.57
N PRO A 291 -6.82 11.22 30.78
CA PRO A 291 -8.07 11.45 30.07
C PRO A 291 -7.90 11.52 28.54
N TYR A 292 -6.85 12.18 28.05
CA TYR A 292 -6.59 12.29 26.62
C TYR A 292 -6.34 10.91 25.97
N ASN A 293 -5.52 10.07 26.61
CA ASN A 293 -5.25 8.71 26.14
C ASN A 293 -6.52 7.87 26.10
N SER A 294 -7.33 7.92 27.16
CA SER A 294 -8.61 7.21 27.26
C SER A 294 -9.58 7.63 26.16
N LYS A 295 -9.75 8.94 25.93
CA LYS A 295 -10.58 9.49 24.84
C LYS A 295 -10.12 8.97 23.47
N LYS A 296 -8.81 8.94 23.24
CA LYS A 296 -8.23 8.57 21.95
C LYS A 296 -8.31 7.07 21.68
N ASP A 297 -8.19 6.24 22.71
CA ASP A 297 -8.43 4.81 22.59
C ASP A 297 -9.92 4.51 22.37
N HIS A 298 -10.83 5.22 23.05
CA HIS A 298 -12.27 5.12 22.78
C HIS A 298 -12.62 5.50 21.32
N GLU A 299 -12.07 6.60 20.80
CA GLU A 299 -12.21 6.98 19.39
C GLU A 299 -11.69 5.89 18.44
N ARG A 300 -10.55 5.27 18.78
CA ARG A 300 -9.95 4.17 18.00
C ARG A 300 -10.87 2.96 17.96
N GLU A 301 -11.41 2.54 19.09
CA GLU A 301 -12.35 1.42 19.19
C GLU A 301 -13.63 1.67 18.39
N LYS A 302 -14.20 2.87 18.51
CA LYS A 302 -15.39 3.27 17.73
C LYS A 302 -15.12 3.20 16.22
N ARG A 303 -13.96 3.69 15.77
CA ARG A 303 -13.54 3.59 14.36
C ARG A 303 -13.35 2.13 13.93
N GLN A 304 -12.75 1.29 14.77
CA GLN A 304 -12.58 -0.14 14.48
C GLN A 304 -13.93 -0.86 14.36
N LYS A 305 -14.87 -0.64 15.29
CA LYS A 305 -16.24 -1.17 15.24
C LYS A 305 -16.94 -0.74 13.96
N LYS A 306 -16.93 0.57 13.64
CA LYS A 306 -17.50 1.11 12.40
C LYS A 306 -16.87 0.49 11.15
N SER A 307 -15.55 0.29 11.13
CA SER A 307 -14.84 -0.26 9.96
C SER A 307 -15.22 -1.71 9.61
N LYS A 308 -15.78 -2.47 10.57
CA LYS A 308 -16.20 -3.86 10.42
C LYS A 308 -17.61 -4.01 9.84
N LEU A 309 -18.43 -2.97 9.89
CA LEU A 309 -19.82 -2.97 9.43
C LEU A 309 -19.92 -3.35 7.93
N PRO A 310 -20.93 -4.14 7.53
CA PRO A 310 -21.13 -4.56 6.13
C PRO A 310 -21.24 -3.37 5.16
N GLU A 311 -22.01 -2.34 5.52
CA GLU A 311 -22.18 -1.12 4.72
C GLU A 311 -20.86 -0.40 4.47
N GLN A 312 -20.02 -0.28 5.51
CA GLN A 312 -18.71 0.35 5.41
C GLN A 312 -17.76 -0.47 4.55
N LYS A 313 -17.81 -1.81 4.64
CA LYS A 313 -17.07 -2.71 3.74
C LYS A 313 -17.54 -2.54 2.29
N LEU A 314 -18.85 -2.46 2.05
CA LEU A 314 -19.43 -2.26 0.73
C LEU A 314 -19.04 -0.90 0.13
N ARG A 315 -19.15 0.19 0.91
CA ARG A 315 -18.74 1.53 0.48
C ARG A 315 -17.26 1.58 0.12
N ARG A 316 -16.38 0.89 0.87
CA ARG A 316 -14.95 0.78 0.52
C ARG A 316 -14.73 0.05 -0.81
N LEU A 317 -15.53 -0.97 -1.12
CA LEU A 317 -15.45 -1.65 -2.41
C LEU A 317 -15.90 -0.74 -3.56
N LYS A 318 -17.02 -0.02 -3.39
CA LYS A 318 -17.51 0.98 -4.36
C LYS A 318 -16.48 2.08 -4.63
N LEU A 319 -15.95 2.71 -3.58
CA LEU A 319 -14.90 3.74 -3.70
C LEU A 319 -13.59 3.22 -4.30
N LYS A 320 -13.31 1.92 -4.15
CA LYS A 320 -12.16 1.30 -4.81
C LYS A 320 -12.42 1.12 -6.29
N GLU A 321 -13.62 0.69 -6.66
CA GLU A 321 -14.05 0.57 -8.06
C GLU A 321 -14.07 1.93 -8.75
N GLU A 322 -14.69 2.95 -8.16
CA GLU A 322 -14.72 4.32 -8.67
C GLU A 322 -13.31 4.86 -8.95
N ARG A 323 -12.36 4.68 -8.01
CA ARG A 323 -10.97 5.10 -8.20
C ARG A 323 -10.25 4.35 -9.32
N ILE A 324 -10.50 3.05 -9.48
CA ILE A 324 -9.87 2.27 -10.55
C ILE A 324 -10.42 2.71 -11.90
N THR A 325 -11.75 2.90 -12.00
CA THR A 325 -12.40 3.36 -13.24
C THR A 325 -11.92 4.76 -13.61
N SER A 326 -11.92 5.69 -12.66
CA SER A 326 -11.42 7.06 -12.90
C SER A 326 -9.95 7.06 -13.30
N LYS A 327 -9.10 6.30 -12.59
CA LYS A 327 -7.67 6.19 -12.94
C LYS A 327 -7.47 5.61 -14.34
N GLY A 328 -8.18 4.54 -14.70
CA GLY A 328 -8.08 3.93 -16.02
C GLY A 328 -8.59 4.83 -17.15
N ALA A 329 -9.61 5.66 -16.87
CA ALA A 329 -10.08 6.67 -17.81
C ALA A 329 -9.02 7.75 -18.05
N CYS A 330 -8.42 8.28 -16.97
CA CYS A 330 -7.31 9.23 -17.07
C CYS A 330 -6.13 8.64 -17.84
N GLU A 331 -5.66 7.44 -17.49
CA GLU A 331 -4.54 6.77 -18.18
C GLU A 331 -4.84 6.53 -19.66
N ALA A 332 -6.09 6.23 -20.04
CA ALA A 332 -6.49 6.08 -21.43
C ALA A 332 -6.50 7.41 -22.20
N THR A 333 -6.91 8.51 -21.54
CA THR A 333 -6.88 9.87 -22.14
C THR A 333 -5.45 10.42 -22.25
N GLU A 334 -4.59 10.11 -21.28
CA GLU A 334 -3.20 10.59 -21.20
C GLU A 334 -2.26 9.88 -22.19
N GLY A 335 -2.65 8.70 -22.69
CA GLY A 335 -1.80 7.89 -23.57
C GLY A 335 -0.56 7.34 -22.84
N ALA A 336 0.38 6.73 -23.58
CA ALA A 336 1.61 6.20 -23.00
C ALA A 336 2.59 7.35 -22.65
N SER A 337 2.40 8.02 -21.50
CA SER A 337 3.22 9.18 -21.15
C SER A 337 4.60 8.82 -20.57
N TYR A 338 4.80 7.59 -20.08
CA TYR A 338 6.10 7.11 -19.55
C TYR A 338 6.16 5.57 -19.44
N GLU A 339 6.81 4.89 -20.37
CA GLU A 339 7.34 3.52 -20.15
C GLU A 339 8.87 3.53 -20.27
N SER A 340 9.53 2.69 -19.47
CA SER A 340 10.96 2.43 -19.63
C SER A 340 11.14 1.73 -20.99
N GLU A 341 12.08 2.21 -21.82
CA GLU A 341 12.48 1.59 -23.11
C GLU A 341 11.63 1.90 -24.36
N ILE A 342 10.77 2.95 -24.36
CA ILE A 342 10.09 3.42 -25.60
C ILE A 342 11.07 3.89 -26.70
N SER A 343 12.35 4.11 -26.38
CA SER A 343 13.37 4.63 -27.31
C SER A 343 13.92 3.65 -28.36
N PHE A 344 13.47 2.39 -28.45
CA PHE A 344 14.11 1.38 -29.33
C PHE A 344 13.21 0.69 -30.36
N SER A 345 12.02 1.22 -30.68
CA SER A 345 11.26 0.74 -31.84
C SER A 345 11.50 1.62 -33.06
N GLU A 346 12.34 1.13 -33.98
CA GLU A 346 12.52 1.64 -35.36
C GLU A 346 11.26 1.39 -36.19
N GLN A 347 10.21 2.16 -35.94
CA GLN A 347 9.16 2.40 -36.92
C GLN A 347 9.03 3.91 -37.03
N ALA A 348 9.65 4.43 -38.09
CA ALA A 348 9.52 5.82 -38.51
C ALA A 348 8.06 6.06 -38.89
N GLU A 349 7.30 6.66 -37.99
CA GLU A 349 6.11 7.43 -38.36
C GLU A 349 6.56 8.88 -38.53
N ASP A 350 6.25 9.43 -39.70
CA ASP A 350 6.55 10.80 -40.12
C ASP A 350 6.06 11.82 -39.09
N ILE A 351 6.99 12.31 -38.28
CA ILE A 351 6.84 13.54 -37.53
C ILE A 351 7.88 14.49 -38.10
N GLU A 352 7.54 15.20 -39.19
CA GLU A 352 8.44 16.14 -39.87
C GLU A 352 8.96 17.27 -38.98
N ARG A 353 8.43 17.42 -37.75
CA ARG A 353 9.07 18.22 -36.71
C ARG A 353 8.54 17.86 -35.33
N ILE A 354 9.45 17.52 -34.42
CA ILE A 354 9.16 17.51 -32.98
C ILE A 354 8.74 18.94 -32.61
N PRO A 355 7.52 19.18 -32.08
CA PRO A 355 7.20 20.48 -31.50
C PRO A 355 8.19 20.74 -30.38
N ASP A 356 8.87 21.89 -30.40
CA ASP A 356 9.78 22.27 -29.32
C ASP A 356 9.06 22.09 -27.99
N ALA A 357 9.73 21.40 -27.06
CA ALA A 357 9.16 21.11 -25.76
C ALA A 357 8.66 22.42 -25.15
N ILE A 358 7.35 22.51 -24.87
CA ILE A 358 6.81 23.65 -24.14
C ILE A 358 7.59 23.70 -22.82
N PRO A 359 8.46 24.71 -22.62
CA PRO A 359 9.27 24.74 -21.42
C PRO A 359 8.32 24.81 -20.23
N LYS A 360 8.57 23.99 -19.22
CA LYS A 360 7.88 24.14 -17.92
C LYS A 360 7.97 25.62 -17.54
N PRO A 361 6.86 26.29 -17.19
CA PRO A 361 6.95 27.66 -16.72
C PRO A 361 7.82 27.66 -15.46
N LEU A 362 9.07 28.09 -15.62
CA LEU A 362 9.91 28.48 -14.51
C LEU A 362 9.37 29.84 -14.08
N PHE A 363 8.95 29.94 -12.82
CA PHE A 363 8.84 31.26 -12.19
C PHE A 363 10.26 31.79 -12.01
N THR A 364 10.73 32.55 -12.99
CA THR A 364 11.96 33.35 -12.87
C THR A 364 11.62 34.55 -12.00
N ALA A 365 12.38 34.75 -10.91
CA ALA A 365 12.33 36.01 -10.17
C ALA A 365 12.77 37.12 -11.13
N VAL A 366 11.92 38.11 -11.37
CA VAL A 366 12.26 39.25 -12.21
C VAL A 366 13.24 40.12 -11.43
N SER A 367 14.51 40.16 -11.85
CA SER A 367 15.59 40.83 -11.12
C SER A 367 15.55 42.36 -11.19
N SER A 368 14.71 42.94 -12.05
CA SER A 368 14.38 44.37 -12.06
C SER A 368 13.22 44.62 -13.03
N LEU A 369 12.06 45.04 -12.51
CA LEU A 369 11.05 45.69 -13.33
C LEU A 369 11.34 47.19 -13.25
N ASP A 370 11.85 47.80 -14.31
CA ASP A 370 11.89 49.26 -14.38
C ASP A 370 10.45 49.74 -14.52
N ASN A 371 9.97 50.43 -13.47
CA ASN A 371 8.60 50.93 -13.36
C ASN A 371 7.49 49.87 -13.48
N PRO A 372 7.35 48.95 -12.50
CA PRO A 372 6.28 47.96 -12.52
C PRO A 372 4.91 48.64 -12.41
N THR A 373 4.00 48.25 -13.30
CA THR A 373 2.59 48.60 -13.21
C THR A 373 1.93 47.70 -12.17
N PHE A 374 1.50 48.29 -11.06
CA PHE A 374 0.77 47.56 -10.01
C PHE A 374 -0.72 47.58 -10.33
N VAL A 375 -1.31 46.41 -10.50
CA VAL A 375 -2.76 46.24 -10.60
C VAL A 375 -3.24 45.54 -9.33
N ILE A 376 -4.08 46.22 -8.57
CA ILE A 376 -4.74 45.65 -7.40
C ILE A 376 -5.99 44.96 -7.90
N ILE A 377 -6.12 43.66 -7.63
CA ILE A 377 -7.29 42.86 -8.00
C ILE A 377 -7.98 42.44 -6.72
N ASP A 378 -9.28 42.69 -6.66
CA ASP A 378 -10.16 42.24 -5.59
C ASP A 378 -11.23 41.31 -6.18
N LEU A 379 -11.45 40.18 -5.52
CA LEU A 379 -12.30 39.10 -6.00
C LEU A 379 -13.37 38.79 -4.96
N GLU A 380 -14.62 39.04 -5.32
CA GLU A 380 -15.75 38.62 -4.49
C GLU A 380 -16.20 37.22 -4.90
N THR A 381 -16.59 36.42 -3.90
CA THR A 381 -16.99 35.02 -4.09
C THR A 381 -18.29 34.71 -3.37
N THR A 382 -18.97 33.64 -3.77
CA THR A 382 -20.31 33.28 -3.25
C THR A 382 -20.37 32.93 -1.76
N ASP A 383 -19.34 32.28 -1.16
CA ASP A 383 -19.26 31.92 0.29
C ASP A 383 -17.85 31.37 0.66
N LEU A 384 -17.58 31.11 1.94
CA LEU A 384 -16.41 30.36 2.43
C LEU A 384 -16.50 28.86 2.07
N ILE A 385 -15.35 28.20 1.92
CA ILE A 385 -15.27 26.76 1.58
C ILE A 385 -16.01 25.91 2.62
N ARG A 386 -17.21 25.41 2.27
CA ARG A 386 -18.01 24.51 3.09
C ARG A 386 -18.26 23.19 2.35
N ARG A 387 -17.95 22.07 3.01
CA ARG A 387 -18.39 20.70 2.64
C ARG A 387 -18.20 20.31 1.15
N ASN A 388 -17.00 20.52 0.60
CA ASN A 388 -16.62 20.15 -0.78
C ASN A 388 -17.29 20.95 -1.91
N ILE A 389 -17.90 22.10 -1.63
CA ILE A 389 -18.37 23.04 -2.65
C ILE A 389 -17.33 24.16 -2.79
N ILE A 390 -16.86 24.38 -4.02
CA ILE A 390 -15.88 25.43 -4.34
C ILE A 390 -16.66 26.72 -4.59
N PRO A 391 -16.31 27.85 -3.94
CA PRO A 391 -17.00 29.10 -4.16
C PRO A 391 -16.73 29.64 -5.56
N HIS A 392 -17.75 30.22 -6.19
CA HIS A 392 -17.62 30.83 -7.50
C HIS A 392 -17.25 32.31 -7.35
N ILE A 393 -16.38 32.81 -8.23
CA ILE A 393 -16.10 34.24 -8.35
C ILE A 393 -17.35 34.92 -8.92
N VAL A 394 -17.87 35.90 -8.20
CA VAL A 394 -19.08 36.66 -8.59
C VAL A 394 -18.75 38.08 -9.03
N GLN A 395 -17.57 38.58 -8.67
CA GLN A 395 -17.08 39.88 -9.12
C GLN A 395 -15.57 39.86 -9.28
N ILE A 396 -15.08 40.50 -10.33
CA ILE A 396 -13.67 40.84 -10.52
C ILE A 396 -13.58 42.35 -10.58
N ALA A 397 -13.00 42.95 -9.55
CA ALA A 397 -12.61 44.35 -9.54
C ALA A 397 -11.10 44.45 -9.68
N ALA A 398 -10.62 45.34 -10.53
CA ALA A 398 -9.20 45.62 -10.68
C ALA A 398 -8.97 47.13 -10.78
N LYS A 399 -7.89 47.61 -10.18
CA LYS A 399 -7.48 49.01 -10.26
C LYS A 399 -5.99 49.12 -10.47
N GLU A 400 -5.60 49.87 -11.50
CA GLU A 400 -4.19 50.14 -11.78
C GLU A 400 -3.72 51.32 -10.91
N HIS A 401 -2.63 51.12 -10.18
CA HIS A 401 -2.23 51.98 -9.07
C HIS A 401 -1.76 53.37 -9.52
N ARG A 402 -1.22 53.51 -10.74
CA ARG A 402 -0.63 54.77 -11.22
C ARG A 402 -1.64 55.61 -12.02
N THR A 403 -2.30 55.03 -13.01
CA THR A 403 -3.32 55.66 -13.85
C THR A 403 -4.69 55.74 -13.18
N GLN A 404 -4.87 55.03 -12.05
CA GLN A 404 -6.15 54.92 -11.32
C GLN A 404 -7.29 54.36 -12.17
N THR A 405 -6.99 53.78 -13.35
CA THR A 405 -7.95 53.13 -14.22
C THR A 405 -8.55 51.93 -13.49
N SER A 406 -9.87 51.79 -13.59
CA SER A 406 -10.62 50.75 -12.88
C SER A 406 -11.37 49.86 -13.86
N PHE A 407 -11.43 48.60 -13.52
CA PHE A 407 -12.21 47.58 -14.19
C PHE A 407 -13.08 46.90 -13.14
N ASN A 408 -14.37 46.77 -13.42
CA ASN A 408 -15.28 46.08 -12.52
C ASN A 408 -16.30 45.29 -13.34
N ARG A 409 -16.37 43.97 -13.11
CA ARG A 409 -17.29 43.10 -13.82
C ARG A 409 -17.85 42.02 -12.91
N TYR A 410 -19.17 41.88 -12.95
CA TYR A 410 -19.90 40.81 -12.28
C TYR A 410 -19.98 39.57 -13.17
N ILE A 411 -19.92 38.41 -12.54
CA ILE A 411 -19.98 37.10 -13.18
C ILE A 411 -21.13 36.32 -12.55
N PRO A 412 -22.11 35.84 -13.34
CA PRO A 412 -23.20 35.05 -12.79
C PRO A 412 -22.67 33.68 -12.32
N PRO A 413 -22.93 33.27 -11.06
CA PRO A 413 -22.48 31.99 -10.57
C PRO A 413 -23.33 30.84 -11.16
N GLN A 414 -22.70 29.68 -11.39
CA GLN A 414 -23.41 28.48 -11.87
C GLN A 414 -24.27 27.80 -10.78
N LEU A 415 -24.15 28.25 -9.52
CA LEU A 415 -24.91 27.74 -8.38
C LEU A 415 -25.58 28.93 -7.66
N PRO A 416 -26.79 28.74 -7.10
CA PRO A 416 -27.51 29.80 -6.40
C PRO A 416 -26.75 30.26 -5.15
N MET A 417 -26.72 31.58 -4.93
CA MET A 417 -26.12 32.20 -3.75
C MET A 417 -27.03 31.97 -2.52
N SER A 418 -26.46 31.69 -1.36
CA SER A 418 -27.21 31.58 -0.11
C SER A 418 -27.55 32.97 0.44
N ASN A 419 -28.78 33.15 0.95
CA ASN A 419 -29.24 34.40 1.56
C ASN A 419 -28.75 34.64 2.99
N GLU A 420 -27.89 33.76 3.52
CA GLU A 420 -27.30 33.91 4.85
C GLU A 420 -25.94 34.60 4.69
N ALA A 421 -25.93 35.92 4.92
CA ALA A 421 -24.70 36.70 5.11
C ALA A 421 -24.12 36.49 6.51
#